data_AF-A0A2S9IW11-F1
#
_entry.id   AF-A0A2S9IW11-F1
#
_cell.length_a   1.000
_cell.length_b   1.000
_cell.length_c   1.000
_cell.angle_alpha   90.00
_cell.angle_beta   90.00
_cell.angle_gamma   90.00
#
_symmetry.space_group_name_H-M   'P 1'
#
loop_
_entity.id
_entity.type
_entity.pdbx_description
1 polymer ?
#
loop_
_entity_poly.entity_id
_entity_poly.type
_entity_poly.pdbx_seq_one_letter_code
_entity_poly.pdbx_strand_id
1 'polypeptide(L)'
;MNAEPAQFGRIAVRGGIVTAGAQAIKMGLQFLSVIILARLLAPEDFGLIASVGPIVAFVGLFQNLGLQQAVIQRKAIDQRQLNQVFWISALVGLCSTVIVAALAPAVAAFYGDMRMTGITIAAGLPLFFGSLAALPFALMNRQLQFGQLAVNDVITAVAGLLAVIAAAYAGLGYWSLVIGPAVSAIVALVAAWRAAKWKPDRPVFGIDSDIISFGANLTGFNIVNFFSRNLDNILIGKFSGAVELGYYDRAYKLLLFPLQNINQPLTRVMIPLLSRVQDDKARFRDIYMRTNWLLAAVTIPGIAALTLTSEQVIGILFGQRWLPVAPIFAWLGLAGLIQPISSTTGWIFICQGRTKTMFRWGIYSSLTTVLAFAVGLQWGAVGVAAAYAISGYVLRVPVLAVLMQRVGPVSAADFLMIQGLFIASALLAWATYRLLPGSLTAHSDIVAVALAVVLNYAIALILVLLFPQPRKALSAVLSKVTSAIR
;
A
#
# COMPACT_ATOMS: atom_id res chain seq x y z
N MET A 1 -36.30 2.50 -11.89
CA MET A 1 -35.30 3.53 -11.56
C MET A 1 -34.87 4.16 -12.89
N ASN A 2 -35.65 5.15 -13.37
CA ASN A 2 -35.43 5.81 -14.66
C ASN A 2 -34.89 7.21 -14.40
N ALA A 3 -33.59 7.34 -14.15
CA ALA A 3 -32.91 8.62 -14.21
C ALA A 3 -32.22 8.73 -15.57
N GLU A 4 -32.27 9.89 -16.22
CA GLU A 4 -31.68 10.09 -17.54
C GLU A 4 -30.16 9.90 -17.52
N PRO A 5 -29.55 9.37 -18.60
CA PRO A 5 -28.11 9.14 -18.71
C PRO A 5 -27.24 10.37 -18.37
N ALA A 6 -27.74 11.57 -18.64
CA ALA A 6 -27.06 12.84 -18.34
C ALA A 6 -26.99 13.14 -16.83
N GLN A 7 -28.01 12.74 -16.05
CA GLN A 7 -28.05 12.94 -14.60
C GLN A 7 -27.07 11.98 -13.89
N PHE A 8 -26.94 10.75 -14.40
CA PHE A 8 -25.93 9.79 -13.94
C PHE A 8 -24.50 10.31 -14.15
N GLY A 9 -24.21 10.91 -15.31
CA GLY A 9 -22.90 11.51 -15.59
C GLY A 9 -22.51 12.62 -14.60
N ARG A 10 -23.45 13.51 -14.27
CA ARG A 10 -23.19 14.64 -13.36
C ARG A 10 -22.99 14.20 -11.90
N ILE A 11 -23.74 13.18 -11.45
CA ILE A 11 -23.58 12.59 -10.11
C ILE A 11 -22.25 11.84 -10.01
N ALA A 12 -21.87 11.09 -11.04
CA ALA A 12 -20.59 10.37 -11.09
C ALA A 12 -19.39 11.34 -11.07
N VAL A 13 -19.44 12.45 -11.84
CA VAL A 13 -18.36 13.45 -11.87
C VAL A 13 -18.23 14.19 -10.53
N ARG A 14 -19.34 14.65 -9.94
CA ARG A 14 -19.32 15.29 -8.61
C ARG A 14 -18.84 14.31 -7.53
N GLY A 15 -19.29 13.06 -7.58
CA GLY A 15 -18.82 11.99 -6.71
C GLY A 15 -17.31 11.78 -6.85
N GLY A 16 -16.80 11.71 -8.08
CA GLY A 16 -15.38 11.55 -8.37
C GLY A 16 -14.50 12.69 -7.81
N ILE A 17 -14.93 13.95 -7.96
CA ILE A 17 -14.19 15.11 -7.42
C ILE A 17 -14.18 15.06 -5.89
N VAL A 18 -15.33 14.78 -5.26
CA VAL A 18 -15.42 14.69 -3.79
C VAL A 18 -14.56 13.53 -3.25
N THR A 19 -14.58 12.36 -3.90
CA THR A 19 -13.76 11.22 -3.50
C THR A 19 -12.27 11.50 -3.70
N ALA A 20 -11.87 12.19 -4.77
CA ALA A 20 -10.48 12.59 -5.00
C ALA A 20 -10.00 13.58 -3.93
N GLY A 21 -10.81 14.60 -3.61
CA GLY A 21 -10.50 15.55 -2.54
C GLY A 21 -10.40 14.89 -1.16
N ALA A 22 -11.34 13.99 -0.83
CA ALA A 22 -11.30 13.23 0.42
C ALA A 22 -10.06 12.32 0.50
N GLN A 23 -9.68 11.68 -0.61
CA GLN A 23 -8.46 10.87 -0.65
C GLN A 23 -7.21 11.73 -0.41
N ALA A 24 -7.12 12.93 -1.01
CA ALA A 24 -6.00 13.84 -0.78
C ALA A 24 -5.93 14.29 0.69
N ILE A 25 -7.06 14.64 1.30
CA ILE A 25 -7.15 14.96 2.74
C ILE A 25 -6.67 13.77 3.57
N LYS A 26 -7.15 12.56 3.29
CA LYS A 26 -6.76 11.33 3.99
C LYS A 26 -5.26 11.06 3.87
N MET A 27 -4.68 11.20 2.69
CA MET A 27 -3.23 11.06 2.48
C MET A 27 -2.47 12.08 3.34
N GLY A 28 -2.90 13.34 3.35
CA GLY A 28 -2.30 14.39 4.18
C GLY A 28 -2.40 14.09 5.68
N LEU A 29 -3.57 13.67 6.15
CA LEU A 29 -3.79 13.27 7.55
C LEU A 29 -2.94 12.05 7.95
N GLN A 30 -2.82 11.05 7.08
CA GLN A 30 -1.99 9.87 7.33
C GLN A 30 -0.51 10.24 7.41
N PHE A 31 -0.02 11.07 6.49
CA PHE A 31 1.36 11.54 6.49
C PHE A 31 1.66 12.38 7.75
N LEU A 32 0.76 13.29 8.09
CA LEU A 32 0.87 14.11 9.30
C LEU A 32 0.83 13.25 10.57
N SER A 33 -0.05 12.25 10.62
CA SER A 33 -0.14 11.29 11.71
C SER A 33 1.18 10.56 11.93
N VAL A 34 1.80 10.07 10.86
CA VAL A 34 3.09 9.36 10.96
C VAL A 34 4.17 10.27 11.56
N ILE A 35 4.24 11.54 11.15
CA ILE A 35 5.21 12.53 11.65
C ILE A 35 4.96 12.86 13.12
N ILE A 36 3.72 13.24 13.48
CA ILE A 36 3.37 13.64 14.84
C ILE A 36 3.62 12.48 15.81
N LEU A 37 3.15 11.28 15.46
CA LEU A 37 3.26 10.12 16.34
C LEU A 37 4.70 9.61 16.45
N ALA A 38 5.50 9.69 15.39
CA ALA A 38 6.92 9.36 15.50
C ALA A 38 7.63 10.29 16.49
N ARG A 39 7.26 11.58 16.55
CA ARG A 39 7.85 12.53 17.51
C ARG A 39 7.36 12.35 18.94
N LEU A 40 6.13 11.87 19.14
CA LEU A 40 5.53 11.68 20.48
C LEU A 40 5.87 10.32 21.11
N LEU A 41 6.06 9.27 20.31
CA LEU A 41 6.15 7.89 20.79
C LEU A 41 7.53 7.27 20.62
N ALA A 42 7.76 6.17 21.35
CA ALA A 42 8.98 5.40 21.25
C ALA A 42 9.00 4.48 20.01
N PRO A 43 10.17 4.21 19.42
CA PRO A 43 10.31 3.14 18.42
C PRO A 43 9.77 1.79 18.92
N GLU A 44 9.98 1.47 20.20
CA GLU A 44 9.44 0.28 20.84
C GLU A 44 7.90 0.20 20.73
N ASP A 45 7.19 1.31 20.98
CA ASP A 45 5.72 1.35 20.90
C ASP A 45 5.22 0.96 19.51
N PHE A 46 5.88 1.47 18.46
CA PHE A 46 5.58 1.09 17.08
C PHE A 46 5.93 -0.36 16.78
N GLY A 47 7.02 -0.88 17.35
CA GLY A 47 7.44 -2.26 17.24
C GLY A 47 6.45 -3.26 17.82
N LEU A 48 5.88 -2.96 18.99
CA LEU A 48 4.85 -3.80 19.61
C LEU A 48 3.62 -3.92 18.68
N ILE A 49 3.18 -2.79 18.13
CA ILE A 49 2.03 -2.77 17.21
C ILE A 49 2.35 -3.45 15.87
N ALA A 50 3.55 -3.24 15.35
CA ALA A 50 4.02 -3.87 14.11
C ALA A 50 4.17 -5.40 14.27
N SER A 51 4.45 -5.90 15.48
CA SER A 51 4.50 -7.34 15.79
C SER A 51 3.12 -7.99 15.70
N VAL A 52 2.10 -7.30 16.23
CA VAL A 52 0.71 -7.80 16.28
C VAL A 52 -0.01 -7.62 14.95
N GLY A 53 0.34 -6.59 14.16
CA GLY A 53 -0.30 -6.23 12.90
C GLY A 53 -0.48 -7.40 11.92
N PRO A 54 0.56 -8.21 11.62
CA PRO A 54 0.44 -9.39 10.78
C PRO A 54 -0.62 -10.39 11.27
N ILE A 55 -0.72 -10.62 12.57
CA ILE A 55 -1.64 -11.62 13.14
C ILE A 55 -3.09 -11.17 12.93
N VAL A 56 -3.37 -9.90 13.22
CA VAL A 56 -4.68 -9.29 12.99
C VAL A 56 -5.01 -9.25 11.50
N ALA A 57 -4.05 -8.88 10.65
CA ALA A 57 -4.23 -8.82 9.21
C ALA A 57 -4.49 -10.20 8.60
N PHE A 58 -3.82 -11.25 9.08
CA PHE A 58 -4.04 -12.63 8.66
C PHE A 58 -5.46 -13.09 8.98
N VAL A 59 -5.93 -12.89 10.22
CA VAL A 59 -7.31 -13.21 10.61
C VAL A 59 -8.32 -12.35 9.83
N GLY A 60 -7.97 -11.10 9.54
CA GLY A 60 -8.76 -10.19 8.71
C GLY A 60 -8.97 -10.66 7.26
N LEU A 61 -8.09 -11.51 6.72
CA LEU A 61 -8.26 -12.07 5.36
C LEU A 61 -9.56 -12.88 5.22
N PHE A 62 -10.02 -13.49 6.31
CA PHE A 62 -11.24 -14.29 6.35
C PHE A 62 -12.52 -13.46 6.44
N GLN A 63 -12.43 -12.14 6.67
CA GLN A 63 -13.62 -11.27 6.72
C GLN A 63 -14.12 -10.87 5.34
N ASN A 64 -13.23 -10.82 4.35
CA ASN A 64 -13.52 -10.32 3.02
C ASN A 64 -13.87 -11.46 2.05
N LEU A 65 -14.81 -12.33 2.42
CA LEU A 65 -15.27 -13.49 1.62
C LEU A 65 -16.09 -13.10 0.37
N GLY A 66 -15.85 -11.92 -0.23
CA GLY A 66 -16.61 -11.44 -1.39
C GLY A 66 -18.07 -11.06 -1.09
N LEU A 67 -18.54 -11.20 0.15
CA LEU A 67 -19.92 -10.92 0.57
C LEU A 67 -20.37 -9.49 0.23
N GLN A 68 -19.50 -8.50 0.47
CA GLN A 68 -19.78 -7.11 0.11
C GLN A 68 -19.90 -6.93 -1.41
N GLN A 69 -19.06 -7.61 -2.18
CA GLN A 69 -19.04 -7.53 -3.63
C GLN A 69 -20.28 -8.19 -4.26
N ALA A 70 -20.77 -9.28 -3.65
CA ALA A 70 -22.03 -9.91 -4.02
C ALA A 70 -23.21 -8.94 -3.84
N VAL A 71 -23.28 -8.19 -2.73
CA VAL A 71 -24.31 -7.16 -2.52
C VAL A 71 -24.22 -6.05 -3.55
N ILE A 72 -23.02 -5.61 -3.95
CA ILE A 72 -22.85 -4.53 -4.92
C ILE A 72 -23.25 -4.96 -6.34
N GLN A 73 -22.92 -6.19 -6.75
CA GLN A 73 -23.10 -6.64 -8.14
C GLN A 73 -24.49 -7.19 -8.45
N ARG A 74 -25.22 -7.72 -7.47
CA ARG A 74 -26.48 -8.44 -7.72
C ARG A 74 -27.62 -7.47 -8.11
N LYS A 75 -28.22 -7.63 -9.29
CA LYS A 75 -29.25 -6.70 -9.81
C LYS A 75 -30.46 -6.53 -8.87
N ALA A 76 -30.96 -7.62 -8.31
CA ALA A 76 -32.03 -7.62 -7.31
C ALA A 76 -31.55 -8.35 -6.06
N ILE A 77 -31.74 -7.73 -4.90
CA ILE A 77 -31.45 -8.31 -3.59
C ILE A 77 -32.62 -7.99 -2.66
N ASP A 78 -33.16 -9.01 -2.01
CA ASP A 78 -34.25 -8.83 -1.05
C ASP A 78 -33.71 -8.55 0.37
N GLN A 79 -34.59 -8.11 1.27
CA GLN A 79 -34.22 -7.80 2.65
C GLN A 79 -33.71 -9.03 3.41
N ARG A 80 -34.19 -10.24 3.08
CA ARG A 80 -33.75 -11.49 3.70
C ARG A 80 -32.30 -11.79 3.37
N GLN A 81 -31.89 -11.61 2.11
CA GLN A 81 -30.52 -11.75 1.63
C GLN A 81 -29.59 -10.70 2.25
N LEU A 82 -30.06 -9.45 2.40
CA LEU A 82 -29.30 -8.42 3.11
C LEU A 82 -29.06 -8.81 4.58
N ASN A 83 -30.09 -9.29 5.28
CA ASN A 83 -29.96 -9.80 6.65
C ASN A 83 -29.02 -11.00 6.72
N GLN A 84 -29.07 -11.94 5.78
CA GLN A 84 -28.13 -13.06 5.70
C GLN A 84 -26.69 -12.58 5.61
N VAL A 85 -26.41 -11.67 4.65
CA VAL A 85 -25.06 -11.12 4.48
C VAL A 85 -24.60 -10.39 5.74
N PHE A 86 -25.48 -9.61 6.38
CA PHE A 86 -25.17 -8.91 7.63
C PHE A 86 -24.80 -9.88 8.76
N TRP A 87 -25.67 -10.84 9.07
CA TRP A 87 -25.48 -11.74 10.21
C TRP A 87 -24.31 -12.69 10.00
N ILE A 88 -24.06 -13.14 8.76
CA ILE A 88 -22.85 -13.91 8.43
C ILE A 88 -21.61 -13.04 8.63
N SER A 89 -21.61 -11.79 8.15
CA SER A 89 -20.46 -10.89 8.32
C SER A 89 -20.20 -10.59 9.79
N ALA A 90 -21.25 -10.31 10.57
CA ALA A 90 -21.17 -10.06 12.01
C ALA A 90 -20.64 -11.28 12.78
N LEU A 91 -21.12 -12.48 12.45
CA LEU A 91 -20.62 -13.73 13.04
C LEU A 91 -19.14 -13.96 12.70
N VAL A 92 -18.76 -13.80 11.43
CA VAL A 92 -17.36 -13.91 11.00
C VAL A 92 -16.50 -12.89 11.73
N GLY A 93 -16.95 -11.65 11.86
CA GLY A 93 -16.21 -10.62 12.59
C GLY A 93 -16.05 -10.91 14.07
N LEU A 94 -17.11 -11.40 14.72
CA LEU A 94 -17.06 -11.83 16.12
C LEU A 94 -16.09 -13.01 16.29
N CYS A 95 -16.21 -14.05 15.46
CA CYS A 95 -15.30 -15.19 15.49
C CYS A 95 -13.85 -14.76 15.24
N SER A 96 -13.59 -13.88 14.27
CA SER A 96 -12.27 -13.32 14.01
C SER A 96 -11.71 -12.61 15.25
N THR A 97 -12.48 -11.75 15.91
CA THR A 97 -12.05 -11.05 17.12
C THR A 97 -11.79 -12.02 18.27
N VAL A 98 -12.64 -13.03 18.46
CA VAL A 98 -12.45 -14.07 19.49
C VAL A 98 -11.20 -14.91 19.19
N ILE A 99 -10.96 -15.28 17.93
CA ILE A 99 -9.75 -16.01 17.52
C ILE A 99 -8.51 -15.18 17.82
N VAL A 100 -8.49 -13.90 17.46
CA VAL A 100 -7.35 -13.00 17.78
C VAL A 100 -7.14 -12.93 19.29
N ALA A 101 -8.21 -12.77 20.08
CA ALA A 101 -8.11 -12.73 21.54
C ALA A 101 -7.61 -14.06 22.13
N ALA A 102 -8.06 -15.20 21.60
CA ALA A 102 -7.61 -16.53 22.03
C ALA A 102 -6.15 -16.81 21.66
N LEU A 103 -5.66 -16.24 20.53
CA LEU A 103 -4.27 -16.33 20.14
C LEU A 103 -3.35 -15.43 20.99
N ALA A 104 -3.88 -14.40 21.65
CA ALA A 104 -3.09 -13.38 22.35
C ALA A 104 -2.06 -13.94 23.35
N PRO A 105 -2.35 -14.95 24.20
CA PRO A 105 -1.34 -15.54 25.08
C PRO A 105 -0.23 -16.26 24.30
N ALA A 106 -0.56 -16.93 23.19
CA ALA A 106 0.42 -17.58 22.34
C ALA A 106 1.32 -16.55 21.64
N VAL A 107 0.76 -15.40 21.24
CA VAL A 107 1.53 -14.26 20.69
C VAL A 107 2.50 -13.71 21.73
N ALA A 108 2.03 -13.48 22.96
CA ALA A 108 2.87 -13.00 24.05
C ALA A 108 4.00 -13.98 24.38
N ALA A 109 3.70 -15.29 24.42
CA ALA A 109 4.72 -16.32 24.60
C ALA A 109 5.70 -16.39 23.43
N PHE A 110 5.22 -16.23 22.19
CA PHE A 110 6.06 -16.24 20.99
C PHE A 110 7.04 -15.06 21.00
N TYR A 111 6.61 -13.85 21.31
CA TYR A 111 7.50 -12.67 21.35
C TYR A 111 8.24 -12.51 22.69
N GLY A 112 7.86 -13.23 23.74
CA GLY A 112 8.46 -13.13 25.07
C GLY A 112 8.07 -11.86 25.82
N ASP A 113 6.92 -11.26 25.51
CA ASP A 113 6.46 -9.98 26.10
C ASP A 113 4.98 -10.04 26.46
N MET A 114 4.67 -9.96 27.76
CA MET A 114 3.30 -10.03 28.27
C MET A 114 2.41 -8.86 27.84
N ARG A 115 2.99 -7.70 27.47
CA ARG A 115 2.24 -6.55 26.97
C ARG A 115 1.49 -6.89 25.68
N MET A 116 2.02 -7.84 24.89
CA MET A 116 1.40 -8.28 23.64
C MET A 116 0.01 -8.89 23.84
N THR A 117 -0.30 -9.46 25.00
CA THR A 117 -1.63 -10.04 25.26
C THR A 117 -2.72 -8.97 25.15
N GLY A 118 -2.55 -7.86 25.88
CA GLY A 118 -3.51 -6.76 25.86
C GLY A 118 -3.60 -6.07 24.49
N ILE A 119 -2.46 -5.85 23.85
CA ILE A 119 -2.39 -5.24 22.51
C ILE A 119 -3.10 -6.12 21.48
N THR A 120 -2.86 -7.43 21.50
CA THR A 120 -3.46 -8.37 20.53
C THR A 120 -4.97 -8.44 20.69
N ILE A 121 -5.48 -8.56 21.93
CA ILE A 121 -6.93 -8.56 22.20
C ILE A 121 -7.56 -7.26 21.67
N ALA A 122 -6.99 -6.11 22.02
CA ALA A 122 -7.55 -4.82 21.65
C ALA A 122 -7.44 -4.54 20.14
N ALA A 123 -6.37 -4.97 19.48
CA ALA A 123 -6.20 -4.87 18.04
C ALA A 123 -7.17 -5.76 17.24
N GLY A 124 -7.83 -6.73 17.89
CA GLY A 124 -8.94 -7.49 17.33
C GLY A 124 -10.28 -6.75 17.30
N LEU A 125 -10.47 -5.67 18.07
CA LEU A 125 -11.75 -4.94 18.12
C LEU A 125 -12.17 -4.31 16.78
N PRO A 126 -11.26 -3.68 15.99
CA PRO A 126 -11.60 -3.16 14.67
C PRO A 126 -12.17 -4.21 13.71
N LEU A 127 -11.78 -5.49 13.86
CA LEU A 127 -12.32 -6.59 13.05
C LEU A 127 -13.82 -6.78 13.28
N PHE A 128 -14.28 -6.68 14.53
CA PHE A 128 -15.69 -6.79 14.87
C PHE A 128 -16.49 -5.57 14.35
N PHE A 129 -16.06 -4.35 14.69
CA PHE A 129 -16.75 -3.14 14.26
C PHE A 129 -16.76 -2.99 12.72
N GLY A 130 -15.67 -3.34 12.05
CA GLY A 130 -15.57 -3.36 10.60
C GLY A 130 -16.59 -4.30 9.96
N SER A 131 -16.79 -5.48 10.54
CA SER A 131 -17.78 -6.45 10.05
C SER A 131 -19.22 -5.97 10.18
N LEU A 132 -19.55 -5.21 11.24
CA LEU A 132 -20.87 -4.60 11.42
C LEU A 132 -21.10 -3.40 10.49
N ALA A 133 -20.03 -2.72 10.06
CA ALA A 133 -20.08 -1.61 9.11
C ALA A 133 -20.09 -2.08 7.64
N ALA A 134 -19.70 -3.34 7.39
CA ALA A 134 -19.52 -3.92 6.06
C ALA A 134 -20.75 -3.77 5.15
N LEU A 135 -21.93 -4.16 5.64
CA LEU A 135 -23.16 -4.08 4.85
C LEU A 135 -23.61 -2.63 4.58
N PRO A 136 -23.67 -1.73 5.58
CA PRO A 136 -23.90 -0.31 5.34
C PRO A 136 -22.99 0.26 4.24
N PHE A 137 -21.69 -0.02 4.27
CA PHE A 137 -20.77 0.41 3.21
C PHE A 137 -21.09 -0.20 1.85
N ALA A 138 -21.44 -1.49 1.80
CA ALA A 138 -21.84 -2.15 0.56
C ALA A 138 -23.12 -1.53 -0.03
N LEU A 139 -24.09 -1.18 0.81
CA LEU A 139 -25.33 -0.50 0.39
C LEU A 139 -25.04 0.91 -0.16
N MET A 140 -24.20 1.69 0.53
CA MET A 140 -23.81 3.02 0.06
C MET A 140 -23.06 2.96 -1.28
N ASN A 141 -22.14 1.98 -1.44
CA ASN A 141 -21.46 1.73 -2.72
C ASN A 141 -22.44 1.34 -3.83
N ARG A 142 -23.37 0.42 -3.54
CA ARG A 142 -24.41 -0.02 -4.47
C ARG A 142 -25.31 1.14 -4.91
N GLN A 143 -25.62 2.06 -4.00
CA GLN A 143 -26.45 3.25 -4.25
C GLN A 143 -25.66 4.43 -4.83
N LEU A 144 -24.36 4.24 -5.15
CA LEU A 144 -23.47 5.27 -5.69
C LEU A 144 -23.35 6.51 -4.78
N GLN A 145 -23.48 6.34 -3.47
CA GLN A 145 -23.38 7.41 -2.47
C GLN A 145 -21.91 7.75 -2.13
N PHE A 146 -21.08 7.95 -3.16
CA PHE A 146 -19.63 8.17 -3.02
C PHE A 146 -19.28 9.40 -2.17
N GLY A 147 -20.14 10.43 -2.18
CA GLY A 147 -19.96 11.59 -1.31
C GLY A 147 -20.10 11.25 0.17
N GLN A 148 -21.07 10.42 0.56
CA GLN A 148 -21.24 10.00 1.95
C GLN A 148 -20.13 9.04 2.39
N LEU A 149 -19.66 8.16 1.49
CA LEU A 149 -18.49 7.32 1.72
C LEU A 149 -17.24 8.17 1.97
N ALA A 150 -17.01 9.18 1.13
CA ALA A 150 -15.90 10.11 1.25
C ALA A 150 -15.94 10.92 2.57
N VAL A 151 -17.12 11.42 2.95
CA VAL A 151 -17.32 12.13 4.23
C VAL A 151 -17.02 11.21 5.41
N ASN A 152 -17.54 9.98 5.38
CA ASN A 152 -17.25 8.98 6.41
C ASN A 152 -15.75 8.70 6.52
N ASP A 153 -15.06 8.49 5.41
CA ASP A 153 -13.60 8.26 5.38
C ASP A 153 -12.82 9.42 6.01
N VAL A 154 -13.22 10.68 5.77
CA VAL A 154 -12.56 11.85 6.36
C VAL A 154 -12.86 11.95 7.86
N ILE A 155 -14.12 11.84 8.29
CA ILE A 155 -14.51 11.94 9.71
C ILE A 155 -13.81 10.87 10.55
N THR A 156 -13.72 9.64 10.03
CA THR A 156 -13.09 8.51 10.72
C THR A 156 -11.57 8.66 10.83
N ALA A 157 -10.92 9.18 9.77
CA ALA A 157 -9.50 9.50 9.79
C ALA A 157 -9.19 10.62 10.80
N VAL A 158 -10.00 11.69 10.83
CA VAL A 158 -9.84 12.80 11.78
C VAL A 158 -10.08 12.32 13.22
N ALA A 159 -11.18 11.61 13.47
CA ALA A 159 -11.50 11.12 14.80
C ALA A 159 -10.43 10.17 15.36
N GLY A 160 -9.93 9.25 14.52
CA GLY A 160 -8.82 8.38 14.88
C GLY A 160 -7.55 9.15 15.19
N LEU A 161 -7.16 10.10 14.33
CA LEU A 161 -5.97 10.92 14.52
C LEU A 161 -6.03 11.71 15.84
N LEU A 162 -7.16 12.38 16.11
CA LEU A 162 -7.38 13.12 17.35
C LEU A 162 -7.31 12.18 18.57
N ALA A 163 -7.91 10.99 18.49
CA ALA A 163 -7.87 10.02 19.56
C ALA A 163 -6.45 9.50 19.85
N VAL A 164 -5.65 9.19 18.82
CA VAL A 164 -4.25 8.79 19.04
C VAL A 164 -3.46 9.94 19.66
N ILE A 165 -3.58 11.14 19.12
CA ILE A 165 -2.82 12.31 19.61
C ILE A 165 -3.19 12.60 21.06
N ALA A 166 -4.48 12.61 21.41
CA ALA A 166 -4.94 12.81 22.77
C ALA A 166 -4.41 11.72 23.72
N ALA A 167 -4.46 10.45 23.30
CA ALA A 167 -3.91 9.34 24.07
C ALA A 167 -2.39 9.41 24.24
N ALA A 168 -1.66 9.87 23.22
CA ALA A 168 -0.21 10.06 23.28
C ALA A 168 0.17 11.19 24.24
N TYR A 169 -0.53 12.33 24.22
CA TYR A 169 -0.33 13.42 25.18
C TYR A 169 -0.71 13.04 26.61
N ALA A 170 -1.69 12.14 26.78
CA ALA A 170 -2.04 11.58 28.08
C ALA A 170 -1.00 10.56 28.61
N GLY A 171 0.09 10.30 27.89
CA GLY A 171 1.16 9.41 28.32
C GLY A 171 0.82 7.92 28.22
N LEU A 172 -0.19 7.54 27.43
CA LEU A 172 -0.62 6.14 27.30
C LEU A 172 0.34 5.26 26.46
N GLY A 173 1.44 5.81 25.95
CA GLY A 173 2.47 5.08 25.21
C GLY A 173 1.90 4.30 24.02
N TYR A 174 2.27 3.03 23.87
CA TYR A 174 1.76 2.13 22.83
C TYR A 174 0.23 2.01 22.77
N TRP A 175 -0.51 2.23 23.86
CA TRP A 175 -1.98 2.17 23.84
C TRP A 175 -2.58 3.24 22.93
N SER A 176 -1.90 4.37 22.74
CA SER A 176 -2.34 5.41 21.80
C SER A 176 -2.52 4.85 20.39
N LEU A 177 -1.59 3.99 19.94
CA LEU A 177 -1.61 3.36 18.62
C LEU A 177 -2.70 2.28 18.46
N VAL A 178 -3.27 1.79 19.57
CA VAL A 178 -4.42 0.89 19.58
C VAL A 178 -5.74 1.68 19.61
N ILE A 179 -5.81 2.74 20.41
CA ILE A 179 -7.00 3.57 20.61
C ILE A 179 -7.44 4.24 19.31
N GLY A 180 -6.50 4.78 18.52
CA GLY A 180 -6.82 5.43 17.25
C GLY A 180 -7.63 4.58 16.29
N PRO A 181 -7.08 3.43 15.84
CA PRO A 181 -7.80 2.51 14.97
C PRO A 181 -9.13 2.02 15.55
N ALA A 182 -9.20 1.79 16.87
CA ALA A 182 -10.45 1.39 17.53
C ALA A 182 -11.52 2.50 17.46
N VAL A 183 -11.15 3.75 17.78
CA VAL A 183 -12.05 4.91 17.66
C VAL A 183 -12.44 5.13 16.20
N SER A 184 -11.51 5.05 15.25
CA SER A 184 -11.84 5.13 13.82
C SER A 184 -12.87 4.07 13.41
N ALA A 185 -12.72 2.82 13.86
CA ALA A 185 -13.64 1.74 13.52
C ALA A 185 -15.05 1.95 14.13
N ILE A 186 -15.12 2.42 15.37
CA ILE A 186 -16.39 2.74 16.04
C ILE A 186 -17.08 3.92 15.35
N VAL A 187 -16.35 5.00 15.07
CA VAL A 187 -16.90 6.17 14.37
C VAL A 187 -17.36 5.78 12.96
N ALA A 188 -16.60 4.93 12.27
CA ALA A 188 -16.94 4.43 10.94
C ALA A 188 -18.25 3.65 10.96
N LEU A 189 -18.42 2.77 11.96
CA LEU A 189 -19.64 2.03 12.17
C LEU A 189 -20.84 2.98 12.38
N VAL A 190 -20.73 3.90 13.33
CA VAL A 190 -21.82 4.83 13.66
C VAL A 190 -22.21 5.70 12.48
N ALA A 191 -21.23 6.27 11.78
CA ALA A 191 -21.47 7.12 10.63
C ALA A 191 -22.04 6.34 9.43
N ALA A 192 -21.55 5.13 9.15
CA ALA A 192 -22.07 4.27 8.08
C ALA A 192 -23.53 3.86 8.34
N TRP A 193 -23.88 3.50 9.58
CA TRP A 193 -25.26 3.13 9.94
C TRP A 193 -26.24 4.30 9.83
N ARG A 194 -25.81 5.50 10.24
CA ARG A 194 -26.61 6.72 10.08
C ARG A 194 -26.85 7.06 8.61
N ALA A 195 -25.84 6.85 7.77
CA ALA A 195 -25.88 7.11 6.34
C ALA A 195 -26.74 6.10 5.57
N ALA A 196 -26.56 4.80 5.82
CA ALA A 196 -27.23 3.73 5.08
C ALA A 196 -28.74 3.64 5.32
N LYS A 197 -29.26 4.20 6.43
CA LYS A 197 -30.69 4.19 6.81
C LYS A 197 -31.32 2.78 6.76
N TRP A 198 -30.51 1.75 6.95
CA TRP A 198 -30.93 0.35 6.96
C TRP A 198 -30.83 -0.22 8.37
N LYS A 199 -31.72 -1.15 8.73
CA LYS A 199 -31.70 -1.85 10.01
C LYS A 199 -31.83 -3.36 9.76
N PRO A 200 -31.04 -4.19 10.48
CA PRO A 200 -31.18 -5.63 10.40
C PRO A 200 -32.51 -6.06 11.01
N ASP A 201 -33.09 -7.09 10.41
CA ASP A 201 -34.16 -7.87 11.00
C ASP A 201 -33.57 -9.12 11.67
N ARG A 202 -34.42 -10.10 12.01
CA ARG A 202 -34.04 -11.36 12.67
C ARG A 202 -32.84 -12.05 11.98
N PRO A 203 -31.99 -12.75 12.77
CA PRO A 203 -30.92 -13.58 12.24
C PRO A 203 -31.43 -14.60 11.23
N VAL A 204 -30.89 -14.55 10.01
CA VAL A 204 -31.15 -15.55 8.99
C VAL A 204 -29.79 -16.11 8.57
N PHE A 205 -29.56 -17.38 8.88
CA PHE A 205 -28.37 -18.09 8.43
C PHE A 205 -28.77 -18.96 7.24
N GLY A 206 -28.38 -18.52 6.04
CA GLY A 206 -28.55 -19.28 4.80
C GLY A 206 -27.25 -19.18 4.02
N ILE A 207 -26.67 -20.33 3.72
CA ILE A 207 -25.40 -20.43 3.00
C ILE A 207 -25.72 -20.64 1.53
N ASP A 208 -25.37 -19.68 0.69
CA ASP A 208 -25.29 -19.88 -0.75
C ASP A 208 -23.91 -20.48 -1.05
N SER A 209 -23.88 -21.74 -1.50
CA SER A 209 -22.64 -22.50 -1.76
C SER A 209 -21.75 -21.83 -2.80
N ASP A 210 -22.34 -21.07 -3.72
CA ASP A 210 -21.63 -20.38 -4.79
C ASP A 210 -20.86 -19.16 -4.26
N ILE A 211 -21.37 -18.51 -3.19
CA ILE A 211 -20.71 -17.40 -2.53
C ILE A 211 -19.52 -17.90 -1.70
N ILE A 212 -19.64 -19.05 -1.04
CA ILE A 212 -18.55 -19.64 -0.25
C ILE A 212 -17.41 -20.14 -1.16
N SER A 213 -17.73 -20.82 -2.26
CA SER A 213 -16.70 -21.36 -3.17
C SER A 213 -15.90 -20.25 -3.87
N PHE A 214 -16.56 -19.14 -4.22
CA PHE A 214 -15.87 -17.94 -4.74
C PHE A 214 -14.96 -17.30 -3.67
N GLY A 215 -15.47 -17.12 -2.44
CA GLY A 215 -14.70 -16.56 -1.33
C GLY A 215 -13.47 -17.40 -0.97
N ALA A 216 -13.61 -18.73 -0.93
CA ALA A 216 -12.52 -19.65 -0.57
C ALA A 216 -11.33 -19.58 -1.54
N ASN A 217 -11.59 -19.53 -2.85
CA ASN A 217 -10.53 -19.42 -3.87
C ASN A 217 -9.75 -18.10 -3.76
N LEU A 218 -10.46 -16.99 -3.48
CA LEU A 218 -9.85 -15.69 -3.30
C LEU A 218 -9.04 -15.62 -2.00
N THR A 219 -9.56 -16.17 -0.90
CA THR A 219 -8.86 -16.26 0.38
C THR A 219 -7.58 -17.09 0.24
N GLY A 220 -7.60 -18.22 -0.46
CA GLY A 220 -6.42 -19.04 -0.72
C GLY A 220 -5.30 -18.28 -1.43
N PHE A 221 -5.62 -17.48 -2.45
CA PHE A 221 -4.65 -16.62 -3.12
C PHE A 221 -4.08 -15.52 -2.22
N ASN A 222 -4.91 -14.92 -1.37
CA ASN A 222 -4.49 -13.88 -0.45
C ASN A 222 -3.58 -14.43 0.66
N ILE A 223 -3.82 -15.64 1.15
CA ILE A 223 -2.98 -16.30 2.18
C ILE A 223 -1.54 -16.51 1.66
N VAL A 224 -1.36 -16.99 0.43
CA VAL A 224 -0.03 -17.20 -0.15
C VAL A 224 0.75 -15.90 -0.25
N ASN A 225 0.09 -14.80 -0.66
CA ASN A 225 0.74 -13.49 -0.75
C ASN A 225 0.96 -12.82 0.60
N PHE A 226 0.18 -13.19 1.61
CA PHE A 226 0.21 -12.57 2.93
C PHE A 226 1.54 -12.83 3.64
N PHE A 227 1.94 -14.10 3.74
CA PHE A 227 3.18 -14.47 4.45
C PHE A 227 4.39 -13.79 3.82
N SER A 228 4.49 -13.77 2.49
CA SER A 228 5.62 -13.16 1.77
C SER A 228 5.79 -11.66 2.03
N ARG A 229 4.72 -10.96 2.43
CA ARG A 229 4.73 -9.50 2.65
C ARG A 229 4.81 -9.09 4.12
N ASN A 230 4.65 -10.04 5.04
CA ASN A 230 4.59 -9.74 6.48
C ASN A 230 5.61 -10.56 7.28
N LEU A 231 6.30 -11.52 6.65
CA LEU A 231 7.25 -12.38 7.34
C LEU A 231 8.46 -11.60 7.85
N ASP A 232 8.89 -10.54 7.16
CA ASP A 232 9.89 -9.60 7.66
C ASP A 232 9.52 -9.04 9.03
N ASN A 233 8.30 -8.51 9.18
CA ASN A 233 7.83 -7.95 10.45
C ASN A 233 7.80 -9.01 11.56
N ILE A 234 7.34 -10.23 11.24
CA ILE A 234 7.28 -11.34 12.20
C ILE A 234 8.69 -11.76 12.64
N LEU A 235 9.61 -11.93 11.70
CA LEU A 235 10.99 -12.37 11.97
C LEU A 235 11.78 -11.31 12.73
N ILE A 236 11.73 -10.04 12.30
CA ILE A 236 12.45 -8.95 12.98
C ILE A 236 11.90 -8.79 14.41
N GLY A 237 10.58 -8.81 14.61
CA GLY A 237 10.00 -8.70 15.96
C GLY A 237 10.43 -9.84 16.89
N LYS A 238 10.55 -11.07 16.38
CA LYS A 238 10.92 -12.25 17.17
C LYS A 238 12.41 -12.29 17.52
N PHE A 239 13.27 -12.00 16.54
CA PHE A 239 14.71 -12.23 16.66
C PHE A 239 15.53 -10.96 16.93
N SER A 240 15.04 -9.79 16.52
CA SER A 240 15.71 -8.49 16.72
C SER A 240 14.98 -7.60 17.75
N GLY A 241 13.77 -7.99 18.16
CA GLY A 241 12.99 -7.29 19.19
C GLY A 241 12.15 -6.12 18.68
N ALA A 242 11.36 -5.54 19.58
CA ALA A 242 10.39 -4.50 19.24
C ALA A 242 11.02 -3.19 18.75
N VAL A 243 12.15 -2.75 19.33
CA VAL A 243 12.80 -1.49 18.92
C VAL A 243 13.26 -1.54 17.45
N GLU A 244 13.99 -2.59 17.07
CA GLU A 244 14.44 -2.83 15.70
C GLU A 244 13.26 -2.95 14.72
N LEU A 245 12.21 -3.67 15.11
CA LEU A 245 10.99 -3.75 14.30
C LEU A 245 10.30 -2.40 14.15
N GLY A 246 10.30 -1.57 15.20
CA GLY A 246 9.77 -0.22 15.14
C GLY A 246 10.51 0.65 14.12
N TYR A 247 11.85 0.56 14.10
CA TYR A 247 12.66 1.24 13.10
C TYR A 247 12.37 0.73 11.68
N TYR A 248 12.29 -0.59 11.51
CA TYR A 248 11.97 -1.22 10.22
C TYR A 248 10.58 -0.82 9.70
N ASP A 249 9.55 -0.91 10.53
CA ASP A 249 8.17 -0.58 10.17
C ASP A 249 8.03 0.88 9.72
N ARG A 250 8.72 1.82 10.38
CA ARG A 250 8.73 3.23 9.97
C ARG A 250 9.44 3.44 8.63
N ALA A 251 10.61 2.84 8.42
CA ALA A 251 11.30 2.90 7.14
C ALA A 251 10.42 2.35 6.01
N TYR A 252 9.83 1.18 6.23
CA TYR A 252 9.01 0.47 5.24
C TYR A 252 7.74 1.25 4.87
N LYS A 253 7.01 1.77 5.86
CA LYS A 253 5.80 2.57 5.62
C LYS A 253 6.10 3.89 4.91
N LEU A 254 7.19 4.57 5.28
CA LEU A 254 7.60 5.81 4.62
C LEU A 254 7.90 5.58 3.14
N LEU A 255 8.57 4.47 2.79
CA LEU A 255 8.86 4.11 1.41
C LEU A 255 7.61 3.72 0.61
N LEU A 256 6.74 2.86 1.18
CA LEU A 256 5.60 2.33 0.45
C LEU A 256 4.48 3.34 0.23
N PHE A 257 4.37 4.36 1.08
CA PHE A 257 3.30 5.34 1.02
C PHE A 257 3.16 6.01 -0.37
N PRO A 258 4.19 6.64 -0.96
CA PRO A 258 4.08 7.22 -2.30
C PRO A 258 3.84 6.17 -3.39
N LEU A 259 4.50 5.01 -3.28
CA LEU A 259 4.41 3.94 -4.28
C LEU A 259 2.98 3.39 -4.42
N GLN A 260 2.29 3.15 -3.31
CA GLN A 260 0.93 2.62 -3.31
C GLN A 260 -0.08 3.64 -3.87
N ASN A 261 0.09 4.92 -3.53
CA ASN A 261 -0.82 5.98 -3.93
C ASN A 261 -0.72 6.33 -5.43
N ILE A 262 0.44 6.11 -6.06
CA ILE A 262 0.62 6.32 -7.51
C ILE A 262 0.21 5.08 -8.31
N ASN A 263 0.58 3.88 -7.85
CA ASN A 263 0.45 2.67 -8.66
C ASN A 263 -0.97 2.11 -8.72
N GLN A 264 -1.76 2.23 -7.63
CA GLN A 264 -3.11 1.67 -7.62
C GLN A 264 -4.07 2.33 -8.63
N PRO A 265 -4.18 3.68 -8.71
CA PRO A 265 -5.00 4.32 -9.72
C PRO A 265 -4.56 3.95 -11.15
N LEU A 266 -3.25 3.90 -11.36
CA LEU A 266 -2.67 3.56 -12.66
C LEU A 266 -3.05 2.14 -13.08
N THR A 267 -2.95 1.17 -12.18
CA THR A 267 -3.37 -0.23 -12.42
C THR A 267 -4.83 -0.34 -12.87
N ARG A 268 -5.75 0.43 -12.27
CA ARG A 268 -7.18 0.42 -12.61
C ARG A 268 -7.46 0.92 -14.03
N VAL A 269 -6.64 1.83 -14.56
CA VAL A 269 -6.79 2.39 -15.91
C VAL A 269 -6.04 1.55 -16.94
N MET A 270 -4.83 1.10 -16.61
CA MET A 270 -3.94 0.45 -17.56
C MET A 270 -4.39 -0.95 -17.93
N ILE A 271 -4.94 -1.74 -17.01
CA ILE A 271 -5.40 -3.10 -17.32
C ILE A 271 -6.50 -3.08 -18.40
N PRO A 272 -7.63 -2.34 -18.27
CA PRO A 272 -8.64 -2.28 -19.32
C PRO A 272 -8.13 -1.72 -20.65
N LEU A 273 -7.25 -0.71 -20.60
CA LEU A 273 -6.67 -0.10 -21.80
C LEU A 273 -5.81 -1.10 -22.57
N LEU A 274 -4.94 -1.83 -21.86
CA LEU A 274 -4.04 -2.82 -22.43
C LEU A 274 -4.81 -4.06 -22.94
N SER A 275 -5.85 -4.51 -22.24
CA SER A 275 -6.71 -5.61 -22.70
C SER A 275 -7.39 -5.30 -24.05
N ARG A 276 -7.79 -4.05 -24.30
CA ARG A 276 -8.43 -3.64 -25.58
C ARG A 276 -7.50 -3.70 -26.78
N VAL A 277 -6.18 -3.64 -26.55
CA VAL A 277 -5.16 -3.66 -27.61
C VAL A 277 -4.27 -4.90 -27.50
N GLN A 278 -4.69 -5.93 -26.75
CA GLN A 278 -3.86 -7.10 -26.44
C GLN A 278 -3.40 -7.87 -27.68
N ASP A 279 -4.21 -7.86 -28.75
CA ASP A 279 -3.93 -8.56 -30.00
C ASP A 279 -2.98 -7.76 -30.92
N ASP A 280 -2.92 -6.43 -30.74
CA ASP A 280 -1.98 -5.55 -31.43
C ASP A 280 -0.71 -5.38 -30.58
N LYS A 281 0.24 -6.31 -30.78
CA LYS A 281 1.51 -6.36 -30.04
C LYS A 281 2.29 -5.04 -30.09
N ALA A 282 2.33 -4.37 -31.24
CA ALA A 282 3.11 -3.15 -31.42
C ALA A 282 2.49 -1.99 -30.62
N ARG A 283 1.17 -1.83 -30.72
CA ARG A 283 0.42 -0.81 -29.97
C ARG A 283 0.42 -1.08 -28.47
N PHE A 284 0.28 -2.35 -28.06
CA PHE A 284 0.39 -2.74 -26.66
C PHE A 284 1.75 -2.34 -26.08
N ARG A 285 2.83 -2.70 -26.76
CA ARG A 285 4.20 -2.37 -26.34
C ARG A 285 4.39 -0.85 -26.24
N ASP A 286 3.95 -0.09 -27.23
CA ASP A 286 4.07 1.37 -27.22
C ASP A 286 3.33 2.01 -26.03
N ILE A 287 2.08 1.61 -25.77
CA ILE A 287 1.30 2.12 -24.62
C ILE A 287 1.96 1.74 -23.30
N TYR A 288 2.35 0.48 -23.13
CA TYR A 288 3.00 -0.01 -21.92
C TYR A 288 4.33 0.70 -21.65
N MET A 289 5.18 0.84 -22.67
CA MET A 289 6.48 1.48 -22.55
C MET A 289 6.35 2.97 -22.24
N ARG A 290 5.44 3.70 -22.91
CA ARG A 290 5.21 5.12 -22.61
C ARG A 290 4.75 5.32 -21.17
N THR A 291 3.82 4.50 -20.69
CA THR A 291 3.36 4.58 -19.31
C THR A 291 4.49 4.30 -18.33
N ASN A 292 5.32 3.27 -18.57
CA ASN A 292 6.44 2.96 -17.68
C ASN A 292 7.54 4.04 -17.71
N TRP A 293 7.83 4.64 -18.87
CA TRP A 293 8.77 5.77 -18.95
C TRP A 293 8.30 6.95 -18.09
N LEU A 294 7.02 7.31 -18.16
CA LEU A 294 6.42 8.37 -17.34
C LEU A 294 6.40 8.00 -15.86
N LEU A 295 5.99 6.76 -15.55
CA LEU A 295 5.96 6.26 -14.17
C LEU A 295 7.34 6.32 -13.54
N ALA A 296 8.37 5.85 -14.24
CA ALA A 296 9.74 5.89 -13.74
C ALA A 296 10.26 7.33 -13.61
N ALA A 297 10.01 8.20 -14.60
CA ALA A 297 10.43 9.60 -14.55
C ALA A 297 9.82 10.37 -13.36
N VAL A 298 8.61 10.01 -12.94
CA VAL A 298 7.93 10.63 -11.79
C VAL A 298 8.36 10.00 -10.47
N THR A 299 8.55 8.68 -10.41
CA THR A 299 8.72 7.98 -9.12
C THR A 299 10.18 7.77 -8.73
N ILE A 300 11.03 7.32 -9.66
CA ILE A 300 12.40 6.88 -9.35
C ILE A 300 13.28 8.04 -8.87
N PRO A 301 13.29 9.23 -9.51
CA PRO A 301 14.09 10.36 -9.04
C PRO A 301 13.74 10.80 -7.62
N GLY A 302 12.44 10.78 -7.27
CA GLY A 302 11.98 11.08 -5.91
C GLY A 302 12.50 10.06 -4.90
N ILE A 303 12.38 8.76 -5.20
CA ILE A 303 12.90 7.69 -4.32
C ILE A 303 14.42 7.80 -4.19
N ALA A 304 15.12 8.05 -5.29
CA ALA A 304 16.57 8.19 -5.31
C ALA A 304 17.05 9.38 -4.48
N ALA A 305 16.36 10.52 -4.56
CA ALA A 305 16.67 11.69 -3.74
C ALA A 305 16.49 11.41 -2.25
N LEU A 306 15.36 10.81 -1.87
CA LEU A 306 15.08 10.48 -0.46
C LEU A 306 16.04 9.39 0.07
N THR A 307 16.43 8.45 -0.78
CA THR A 307 17.41 7.40 -0.44
C THR A 307 18.77 8.01 -0.12
N LEU A 308 19.23 8.95 -0.96
CA LEU A 308 20.49 9.65 -0.78
C LEU A 308 20.53 10.47 0.51
N THR A 309 19.44 11.17 0.81
CA THR A 309 19.33 12.07 1.98
C THR A 309 18.55 11.45 3.13
N SER A 310 18.64 10.12 3.27
CA SER A 310 17.86 9.36 4.25
C SER A 310 18.04 9.87 5.68
N GLU A 311 19.26 10.19 6.11
CA GLU A 311 19.53 10.76 7.44
C GLU A 311 18.82 12.10 7.65
N GLN A 312 18.91 13.01 6.68
CA GLN A 312 18.26 14.33 6.74
C GLN A 312 16.74 14.19 6.73
N VAL A 313 16.19 13.34 5.85
CA VAL A 313 14.75 13.08 5.75
C VAL A 313 14.22 12.53 7.08
N ILE A 314 14.89 11.54 7.66
CA ILE A 314 14.47 10.95 8.94
C ILE A 314 14.65 11.96 10.09
N GLY A 315 15.76 12.71 10.12
CA GLY A 315 15.98 13.75 11.12
C GLY A 315 14.93 14.86 11.08
N ILE A 316 14.54 15.32 9.88
CA ILE A 316 13.49 16.32 9.69
C ILE A 316 12.13 15.76 10.07
N LEU A 317 11.77 14.56 9.60
CA LEU A 317 10.42 14.03 9.79
C LEU A 317 10.22 13.50 11.21
N PHE A 318 11.08 12.59 11.66
CA PHE A 318 10.89 11.84 12.91
C PHE A 318 11.74 12.38 14.06
N GLY A 319 12.87 13.03 13.77
CA GLY A 319 13.79 13.57 14.78
C GLY A 319 14.99 12.67 15.06
N GLN A 320 15.93 13.18 15.86
CA GLN A 320 17.24 12.57 16.10
C GLN A 320 17.17 11.14 16.68
N ARG A 321 16.17 10.86 17.53
CA ARG A 321 15.93 9.54 18.13
C ARG A 321 15.67 8.43 17.10
N TRP A 322 15.27 8.81 15.88
CA TRP A 322 14.92 7.90 14.81
C TRP A 322 16.02 7.74 13.77
N LEU A 323 17.21 8.34 13.94
CA LEU A 323 18.31 8.16 13.00
C LEU A 323 18.67 6.69 12.67
N PRO A 324 18.51 5.70 13.56
CA PRO A 324 18.68 4.29 13.19
C PRO A 324 17.76 3.79 12.05
N VAL A 325 16.67 4.51 11.76
CA VAL A 325 15.79 4.25 10.59
C VAL A 325 16.50 4.56 9.28
N ALA A 326 17.40 5.55 9.25
CA ALA A 326 18.04 6.03 8.03
C ALA A 326 18.75 4.93 7.22
N PRO A 327 19.63 4.09 7.79
CA PRO A 327 20.27 3.00 7.02
C PRO A 327 19.26 1.95 6.52
N ILE A 328 18.21 1.64 7.29
CA ILE A 328 17.14 0.73 6.85
C ILE A 328 16.39 1.35 5.67
N PHE A 329 16.01 2.63 5.80
CA PHE A 329 15.31 3.37 4.76
C PHE A 329 16.15 3.51 3.49
N ALA A 330 17.46 3.69 3.59
CA ALA A 330 18.36 3.74 2.44
C ALA A 330 18.36 2.41 1.66
N TRP A 331 18.51 1.27 2.36
CA TRP A 331 18.47 -0.05 1.71
C TRP A 331 17.10 -0.37 1.10
N LEU A 332 16.02 -0.07 1.82
CA LEU A 332 14.67 -0.21 1.27
C LEU A 332 14.46 0.75 0.09
N GLY A 333 15.01 1.96 0.12
CA GLY A 333 15.03 2.93 -0.97
C GLY A 333 15.68 2.37 -2.23
N LEU A 334 16.82 1.67 -2.10
CA LEU A 334 17.44 0.93 -3.19
C LEU A 334 16.52 -0.14 -3.77
N ALA A 335 15.82 -0.91 -2.93
CA ALA A 335 14.81 -1.86 -3.39
C ALA A 335 13.62 -1.15 -4.07
N GLY A 336 13.28 0.06 -3.61
CA GLY A 336 12.22 0.91 -4.13
C GLY A 336 12.48 1.43 -5.54
N LEU A 337 13.74 1.61 -5.96
CA LEU A 337 14.06 2.09 -7.32
C LEU A 337 13.56 1.15 -8.42
N ILE A 338 13.60 -0.17 -8.18
CA ILE A 338 13.14 -1.18 -9.17
C ILE A 338 11.64 -1.47 -9.10
N GLN A 339 10.99 -1.10 -7.99
CA GLN A 339 9.63 -1.53 -7.67
C GLN A 339 8.55 -0.92 -8.58
N PRO A 340 8.57 0.38 -8.96
CA PRO A 340 7.58 0.97 -9.86
C PRO A 340 7.44 0.17 -11.15
N ILE A 341 8.54 -0.13 -11.82
CA ILE A 341 8.54 -0.83 -13.11
C ILE A 341 8.29 -2.33 -12.93
N SER A 342 8.84 -2.96 -11.90
CA SER A 342 8.62 -4.40 -11.66
C SER A 342 7.14 -4.70 -11.37
N SER A 343 6.45 -3.81 -10.69
CA SER A 343 5.03 -3.99 -10.33
C SER A 343 4.07 -3.96 -11.53
N THR A 344 4.43 -3.26 -12.62
CA THR A 344 3.57 -3.15 -13.82
C THR A 344 3.61 -4.40 -14.70
N THR A 345 4.59 -5.28 -14.51
CA THR A 345 4.67 -6.59 -15.19
C THR A 345 3.45 -7.47 -14.91
N GLY A 346 2.80 -7.30 -13.75
CA GLY A 346 1.53 -7.94 -13.43
C GLY A 346 0.43 -7.61 -14.45
N TRP A 347 0.42 -6.39 -15.01
CA TRP A 347 -0.56 -6.01 -16.03
C TRP A 347 -0.41 -6.84 -17.30
N ILE A 348 0.82 -7.14 -17.71
CA ILE A 348 1.08 -7.99 -18.88
C ILE A 348 0.54 -9.40 -18.62
N PHE A 349 0.87 -9.98 -17.47
CA PHE A 349 0.40 -11.33 -17.16
C PHE A 349 -1.13 -11.43 -17.10
N ILE A 350 -1.79 -10.41 -16.54
CA ILE A 350 -3.26 -10.35 -16.46
C ILE A 350 -3.86 -10.18 -17.86
N CYS A 351 -3.43 -9.17 -18.62
CA CYS A 351 -4.02 -8.87 -19.92
C CYS A 351 -3.84 -10.02 -20.91
N GLN A 352 -2.72 -10.76 -20.84
CA GLN A 352 -2.47 -11.88 -21.75
C GLN A 352 -3.03 -13.23 -21.27
N GLY A 353 -3.79 -13.25 -20.17
CA GLY A 353 -4.33 -14.50 -19.61
C GLY A 353 -3.27 -15.45 -19.05
N ARG A 354 -2.08 -14.95 -18.70
CA ARG A 354 -0.91 -15.73 -18.25
C ARG A 354 -0.86 -15.84 -16.73
N THR A 355 -2.01 -16.09 -16.11
CA THR A 355 -2.18 -16.20 -14.65
C THR A 355 -1.31 -17.30 -14.04
N LYS A 356 -1.10 -18.42 -14.74
CA LYS A 356 -0.16 -19.48 -14.32
C LYS A 356 1.28 -18.97 -14.19
N THR A 357 1.73 -18.14 -15.13
CA THR A 357 3.07 -17.53 -15.06
C THR A 357 3.15 -16.53 -13.92
N MET A 358 2.12 -15.70 -13.73
CA MET A 358 2.02 -14.77 -12.60
C MET A 358 2.08 -15.51 -11.25
N PHE A 359 1.39 -16.63 -11.13
CA PHE A 359 1.39 -17.45 -9.92
C PHE A 359 2.77 -18.07 -9.64
N ARG A 360 3.42 -18.65 -10.66
CA ARG A 360 4.80 -19.17 -10.55
C ARG A 360 5.80 -18.07 -10.17
N TRP A 361 5.67 -16.88 -10.75
CA TRP A 361 6.44 -15.71 -10.36
C TRP A 361 6.18 -15.31 -8.91
N GLY A 362 4.92 -15.34 -8.46
CA GLY A 362 4.53 -15.10 -7.07
C GLY A 362 5.25 -16.05 -6.11
N ILE A 363 5.25 -17.36 -6.40
CA ILE A 363 5.96 -18.35 -5.58
C ILE A 363 7.47 -18.10 -5.56
N TYR A 364 8.08 -17.90 -6.73
CA TYR A 364 9.53 -17.64 -6.82
C TYR A 364 9.94 -16.37 -6.09
N SER A 365 9.23 -15.26 -6.31
CA SER A 365 9.49 -13.98 -5.65
C SER A 365 9.26 -14.05 -4.15
N SER A 366 8.25 -14.82 -3.71
CA SER A 366 8.00 -15.09 -2.29
C SER A 366 9.14 -15.86 -1.65
N LEU A 367 9.54 -17.00 -2.23
CA LEU A 367 10.59 -17.86 -1.69
C LEU A 367 11.93 -17.12 -1.61
N THR A 368 12.31 -16.42 -2.68
CA THR A 368 13.55 -15.62 -2.70
C THR A 368 13.52 -14.47 -1.69
N THR A 369 12.36 -13.85 -1.47
CA THR A 369 12.18 -12.79 -0.45
C THR A 369 12.30 -13.37 0.96
N VAL A 370 11.64 -14.50 1.25
CA VAL A 370 11.71 -15.18 2.55
C VAL A 370 13.14 -15.63 2.86
N LEU A 371 13.85 -16.21 1.89
CA LEU A 371 15.25 -16.59 2.04
C LEU A 371 16.15 -15.36 2.28
N ALA A 372 15.92 -14.26 1.55
CA ALA A 372 16.64 -13.02 1.77
C ALA A 372 16.42 -12.46 3.19
N PHE A 373 15.18 -12.50 3.69
CA PHE A 373 14.89 -12.09 5.07
C PHE A 373 15.59 -12.98 6.09
N ALA A 374 15.56 -14.31 5.91
CA ALA A 374 16.24 -15.26 6.80
C ALA A 374 17.76 -15.03 6.84
N VAL A 375 18.38 -14.81 5.68
CA VAL A 375 19.82 -14.51 5.59
C VAL A 375 20.13 -13.13 6.18
N GLY A 376 19.30 -12.12 5.92
CA GLY A 376 19.51 -10.76 6.41
C GLY A 376 19.35 -10.62 7.92
N LEU A 377 18.55 -11.50 8.54
CA LEU A 377 18.21 -11.46 9.96
C LEU A 377 19.42 -11.48 10.90
N GLN A 378 20.53 -12.11 10.49
CA GLN A 378 21.76 -12.17 11.27
C GLN A 378 22.41 -10.78 11.49
N TRP A 379 22.04 -9.78 10.69
CA TRP A 379 22.47 -8.38 10.83
C TRP A 379 21.32 -7.44 11.21
N GLY A 380 20.27 -7.96 11.85
CA GLY A 380 19.12 -7.16 12.30
C GLY A 380 18.30 -6.56 11.17
N ALA A 381 17.56 -5.47 11.45
CA ALA A 381 16.64 -4.88 10.49
C ALA A 381 17.35 -4.31 9.24
N VAL A 382 18.55 -3.74 9.42
CA VAL A 382 19.38 -3.24 8.31
C VAL A 382 19.78 -4.39 7.39
N GLY A 383 20.19 -5.54 7.95
CA GLY A 383 20.51 -6.75 7.20
C GLY A 383 19.34 -7.28 6.38
N VAL A 384 18.14 -7.33 6.98
CA VAL A 384 16.91 -7.73 6.29
C VAL A 384 16.61 -6.81 5.10
N ALA A 385 16.71 -5.49 5.29
CA ALA A 385 16.52 -4.52 4.23
C ALA A 385 17.57 -4.65 3.11
N ALA A 386 18.84 -4.84 3.47
CA ALA A 386 19.92 -5.01 2.51
C ALA A 386 19.76 -6.30 1.68
N ALA A 387 19.51 -7.43 2.34
CA ALA A 387 19.28 -8.71 1.66
C ALA A 387 18.06 -8.67 0.74
N TYR A 388 16.98 -7.98 1.16
CA TYR A 388 15.83 -7.74 0.32
C TYR A 388 16.19 -6.93 -0.93
N ALA A 389 16.91 -5.82 -0.78
CA ALA A 389 17.35 -5.01 -1.93
C ALA A 389 18.23 -5.83 -2.88
N ILE A 390 19.26 -6.49 -2.36
CA ILE A 390 20.22 -7.28 -3.14
C ILE A 390 19.51 -8.42 -3.89
N SER A 391 18.66 -9.20 -3.23
CA SER A 391 17.88 -10.26 -3.88
C SER A 391 16.94 -9.71 -4.97
N GLY A 392 16.47 -8.47 -4.82
CA GLY A 392 15.72 -7.74 -5.84
C GLY A 392 16.50 -7.61 -7.15
N TYR A 393 17.70 -7.05 -7.06
CA TYR A 393 18.57 -6.82 -8.22
C TYR A 393 19.15 -8.11 -8.80
N VAL A 394 19.62 -9.03 -7.94
CA VAL A 394 20.38 -10.21 -8.38
C VAL A 394 19.47 -11.36 -8.84
N LEU A 395 18.36 -11.61 -8.13
CA LEU A 395 17.53 -12.79 -8.37
C LEU A 395 16.21 -12.46 -9.07
N ARG A 396 15.58 -11.35 -8.70
CA ARG A 396 14.19 -11.06 -9.12
C ARG A 396 14.14 -10.30 -10.45
N VAL A 397 14.94 -9.25 -10.63
CA VAL A 397 14.99 -8.45 -11.87
C VAL A 397 15.38 -9.30 -13.10
N PRO A 398 16.42 -10.15 -13.08
CA PRO A 398 16.79 -10.95 -14.26
C PRO A 398 15.73 -11.98 -14.63
N VAL A 399 15.17 -12.69 -13.64
CA VAL A 399 14.10 -13.66 -13.87
C VAL A 399 12.86 -12.97 -14.44
N LEU A 400 12.49 -11.81 -13.92
CA LEU A 400 11.35 -11.05 -14.45
C LEU A 400 11.60 -10.60 -15.89
N ALA A 401 12.82 -10.15 -16.24
CA ALA A 401 13.20 -9.81 -17.59
C ALA A 401 13.06 -11.02 -18.55
N VAL A 402 13.52 -12.21 -18.15
CA VAL A 402 13.35 -13.45 -18.92
C VAL A 402 11.87 -13.80 -19.10
N LEU A 403 11.06 -13.66 -18.05
CA LEU A 403 9.62 -13.90 -18.14
C LEU A 403 8.93 -12.92 -19.11
N MET A 404 9.33 -11.64 -19.11
CA MET A 404 8.78 -10.65 -20.05
C MET A 404 9.08 -11.03 -21.50
N GLN A 405 10.32 -11.45 -21.79
CA GLN A 405 10.72 -11.91 -23.12
C GLN A 405 9.90 -13.11 -23.63
N ARG A 406 9.50 -14.02 -22.73
CA ARG A 406 8.75 -15.24 -23.08
C ARG A 406 7.26 -15.03 -23.25
N VAL A 407 6.69 -14.08 -22.51
CA VAL A 407 5.24 -13.98 -22.35
C VAL A 407 4.60 -13.00 -23.32
N GLY A 408 5.26 -11.87 -23.59
CA GLY A 408 4.55 -10.71 -24.14
C GLY A 408 5.26 -9.94 -25.26
N PRO A 409 4.62 -8.85 -25.71
CA PRO A 409 5.13 -7.98 -26.77
C PRO A 409 6.28 -7.08 -26.29
N VAL A 410 6.62 -7.10 -24.99
CA VAL A 410 7.67 -6.29 -24.38
C VAL A 410 8.90 -7.18 -24.18
N SER A 411 10.05 -6.74 -24.68
CA SER A 411 11.29 -7.51 -24.57
C SER A 411 11.97 -7.37 -23.21
N ALA A 412 12.88 -8.29 -22.89
CA ALA A 412 13.77 -8.14 -21.72
C ALA A 412 14.59 -6.84 -21.81
N ALA A 413 15.05 -6.50 -23.02
CA ALA A 413 15.84 -5.30 -23.28
C ALA A 413 15.04 -4.03 -22.94
N ASP A 414 13.76 -3.97 -23.31
CA ASP A 414 12.88 -2.85 -22.98
C ASP A 414 12.75 -2.62 -21.47
N PHE A 415 12.53 -3.70 -20.73
CA PHE A 415 12.40 -3.66 -19.28
C PHE A 415 13.71 -3.24 -18.59
N LEU A 416 14.82 -3.87 -18.97
CA LEU A 416 16.13 -3.59 -18.40
C LEU A 416 16.66 -2.20 -18.79
N MET A 417 16.32 -1.70 -19.98
CA MET A 417 16.71 -0.37 -20.44
C MET A 417 16.07 0.73 -19.58
N ILE A 418 14.76 0.63 -19.27
CA ILE A 418 14.11 1.60 -18.38
C ILE A 418 14.75 1.56 -17.00
N GLN A 419 14.87 0.36 -16.40
CA GLN A 419 15.45 0.20 -15.08
C GLN A 419 16.89 0.73 -15.04
N GLY A 420 17.73 0.29 -15.97
CA GLY A 420 19.13 0.66 -16.07
C GLY A 420 19.32 2.17 -16.27
N LEU A 421 18.51 2.81 -17.12
CA LEU A 421 18.62 4.25 -17.37
C LEU A 421 18.30 5.06 -16.11
N PHE A 422 17.22 4.72 -15.39
CA PHE A 422 16.87 5.48 -14.19
C PHE A 422 17.76 5.16 -13.00
N ILE A 423 18.26 3.93 -12.86
CA ILE A 423 19.31 3.61 -11.88
C ILE A 423 20.58 4.39 -12.20
N ALA A 424 21.01 4.44 -13.46
CA ALA A 424 22.16 5.24 -13.87
C ALA A 424 21.93 6.74 -13.58
N SER A 425 20.71 7.25 -13.82
CA SER A 425 20.34 8.62 -13.47
C SER A 425 20.47 8.93 -11.98
N ALA A 426 20.04 7.99 -11.13
CA ALA A 426 20.16 8.10 -9.68
C ALA A 426 21.63 8.08 -9.25
N LEU A 427 22.43 7.13 -9.75
CA LEU A 427 23.86 7.03 -9.44
C LEU A 427 24.63 8.28 -9.87
N LEU A 428 24.33 8.81 -11.07
CA LEU A 428 24.91 10.07 -11.54
C LEU A 428 24.51 11.24 -10.65
N ALA A 429 23.23 11.34 -10.25
CA ALA A 429 22.78 12.38 -9.33
C ALA A 429 23.45 12.28 -7.96
N TRP A 430 23.67 11.08 -7.44
CA TRP A 430 24.36 10.87 -6.17
C TRP A 430 25.84 11.23 -6.27
N ALA A 431 26.50 10.88 -7.37
CA ALA A 431 27.87 11.29 -7.63
C ALA A 431 27.99 12.81 -7.72
N THR A 432 27.11 13.47 -8.49
CA THR A 432 27.08 14.93 -8.61
C THR A 432 26.78 15.61 -7.27
N TYR A 433 25.86 15.06 -6.47
CA TYR A 433 25.53 15.61 -5.16
C TYR A 433 26.74 15.58 -4.20
N ARG A 434 27.51 14.48 -4.20
CA ARG A 434 28.72 14.36 -3.39
C ARG A 434 29.85 15.31 -3.81
N LEU A 435 29.83 15.80 -5.03
CA LEU A 435 30.79 16.79 -5.55
C LEU A 435 30.37 18.23 -5.23
N LEU A 436 29.15 18.48 -4.75
CA LEU A 436 28.73 19.82 -4.34
C LEU A 436 29.56 20.28 -3.14
N PRO A 437 29.93 21.57 -3.08
CA PRO A 437 30.57 22.14 -1.90
C PRO A 437 29.75 21.86 -0.65
N GLY A 438 30.37 21.27 0.37
CA GLY A 438 29.70 20.95 1.64
C GLY A 438 29.09 22.17 2.32
N SER A 439 29.59 23.37 2.02
CA SER A 439 28.99 24.63 2.45
C SER A 439 27.55 24.81 1.96
N LEU A 440 27.14 24.27 0.81
CA LEU A 440 25.76 24.40 0.33
C LEU A 440 24.78 23.50 1.09
N THR A 441 25.24 22.33 1.54
CA THR A 441 24.40 21.32 2.20
C THR A 441 24.46 21.41 3.73
N ALA A 442 25.52 21.98 4.30
CA ALA A 442 25.73 22.03 5.76
C ALA A 442 24.86 23.07 6.49
N HIS A 443 24.29 24.06 5.81
CA HIS A 443 23.51 25.11 6.48
C HIS A 443 22.12 24.65 6.92
N SER A 444 21.52 23.70 6.20
CA SER A 444 20.16 23.22 6.50
C SER A 444 19.88 21.86 5.84
N ASP A 445 19.40 20.91 6.64
CA ASP A 445 18.93 19.61 6.15
C ASP A 445 17.83 19.76 5.09
N ILE A 446 16.98 20.79 5.20
CA ILE A 446 15.90 21.05 4.22
C ILE A 446 16.50 21.43 2.88
N VAL A 447 17.52 22.28 2.87
CA VAL A 447 18.24 22.69 1.64
C VAL A 447 18.96 21.49 1.04
N ALA A 448 19.61 20.66 1.88
CA ALA A 448 20.26 19.42 1.45
C ALA A 448 19.29 18.47 0.74
N VAL A 449 18.09 18.26 1.30
CA VAL A 449 17.03 17.43 0.69
C VAL A 449 16.48 18.06 -0.58
N ALA A 450 16.19 19.37 -0.57
CA ALA A 450 15.66 20.07 -1.73
C ALA A 450 16.63 20.02 -2.92
N LEU A 451 17.93 20.23 -2.67
CA LEU A 451 18.98 20.10 -3.68
C LEU A 451 19.05 18.66 -4.23
N ALA A 452 18.99 17.65 -3.37
CA ALA A 452 18.99 16.25 -3.81
C ALA A 452 17.79 15.95 -4.72
N VAL A 453 16.60 16.44 -4.37
CA VAL A 453 15.38 16.29 -5.18
C VAL A 453 15.56 16.97 -6.53
N VAL A 454 15.91 18.26 -6.54
CA VAL A 454 16.09 19.04 -7.78
C VAL A 454 17.12 18.37 -8.68
N LEU A 455 18.25 17.93 -8.13
CA LEU A 455 19.33 17.31 -8.89
C LEU A 455 18.91 15.96 -9.50
N ASN A 456 18.24 15.09 -8.72
CA ASN A 456 17.77 13.80 -9.21
C ASN A 456 16.74 13.98 -10.34
N TYR A 457 15.77 14.89 -10.18
CA TYR A 457 14.79 15.18 -11.23
C TYR A 457 15.42 15.84 -12.46
N ALA A 458 16.36 16.77 -12.29
CA ALA A 458 17.05 17.43 -13.40
C ALA A 458 17.87 16.42 -14.23
N ILE A 459 18.66 15.57 -13.59
CA ILE A 459 19.47 14.56 -14.30
C ILE A 459 18.59 13.51 -14.96
N ALA A 460 17.54 13.05 -14.29
CA ALA A 460 16.57 12.15 -14.89
C ALA A 460 15.88 12.77 -16.10
N LEU A 461 15.51 14.06 -16.04
CA LEU A 461 14.91 14.78 -17.16
C LEU A 461 15.89 14.93 -18.34
N ILE A 462 17.15 15.28 -18.06
CA ILE A 462 18.19 15.37 -19.10
C ILE A 462 18.35 14.03 -19.81
N LEU A 463 18.45 12.93 -19.06
CA LEU A 463 18.54 11.59 -19.63
C LEU A 463 17.27 11.20 -20.40
N VAL A 464 16.08 11.53 -19.89
CA VAL A 464 14.80 11.33 -20.59
C VAL A 464 14.76 12.09 -21.93
N LEU A 465 15.37 13.28 -22.02
CA LEU A 465 15.41 14.08 -23.23
C LEU A 465 16.46 13.60 -24.24
N LEU A 466 17.55 12.99 -23.78
CA LEU A 466 18.61 12.42 -24.63
C LEU A 466 18.16 11.15 -25.34
N PHE A 467 17.26 10.36 -24.75
CA PHE A 467 16.79 9.11 -25.35
C PHE A 467 15.48 9.32 -26.14
N PRO A 468 15.38 8.79 -27.38
CA PRO A 468 14.25 9.09 -28.27
C PRO A 468 12.92 8.49 -27.82
N GLN A 469 12.93 7.34 -27.15
CA GLN A 469 11.72 6.68 -26.65
C GLN A 469 11.06 7.46 -25.49
N PRO A 470 11.77 7.81 -24.40
CA PRO A 470 11.18 8.61 -23.32
C PRO A 470 10.78 10.02 -23.77
N ARG A 471 11.55 10.67 -24.66
CA ARG A 471 11.19 11.96 -25.24
C ARG A 471 9.84 11.93 -25.96
N LYS A 472 9.54 10.87 -26.71
CA LYS A 472 8.23 10.65 -27.36
C LYS A 472 7.09 10.44 -26.36
N ALA A 473 7.36 9.78 -25.23
CA ALA A 473 6.37 9.60 -24.17
C ALA A 473 6.02 10.95 -23.52
N LEU A 474 7.03 11.76 -23.20
CA LEU A 474 6.86 13.07 -22.58
C LEU A 474 6.15 14.06 -23.52
N SER A 475 6.54 14.11 -24.79
CA SER A 475 5.92 15.02 -25.76
C SER A 475 4.44 14.71 -26.00
N ALA A 476 4.06 13.42 -26.02
CA ALA A 476 2.68 12.99 -26.19
C ALA A 476 1.77 13.38 -25.00
N VAL A 477 2.33 13.48 -23.79
CA VAL A 477 1.59 13.97 -22.62
C VAL A 477 1.47 15.49 -22.68
N LEU A 478 2.59 16.19 -22.94
CA LEU A 478 2.61 17.64 -23.02
C LEU A 478 1.65 18.16 -24.10
N SER A 479 1.59 17.51 -25.27
CA SER A 479 0.66 17.88 -26.34
C SER A 479 -0.80 17.72 -25.96
N LYS A 480 -1.14 16.72 -25.12
CA LYS A 480 -2.51 16.49 -24.64
C LYS A 480 -2.91 17.47 -23.54
N VAL A 481 -1.97 17.84 -22.68
CA VAL A 481 -2.21 18.85 -21.63
C VAL A 481 -2.41 20.22 -22.27
N THR A 482 -1.56 20.61 -23.23
CA THR A 482 -1.70 21.88 -23.93
C THR A 482 -2.97 21.95 -24.77
N SER A 483 -3.44 20.84 -25.35
CA SER A 483 -4.72 20.78 -26.05
C SER A 483 -5.96 20.76 -25.15
N ALA A 484 -5.80 20.46 -23.85
CA ALA A 484 -6.91 20.45 -22.89
C ALA A 484 -7.06 21.79 -22.14
N ILE A 485 -6.00 22.62 -22.16
CA ILE A 485 -5.97 23.97 -21.59
C ILE A 485 -6.38 25.03 -22.63
N ARG A 486 -6.21 24.74 -23.92
CA ARG A 486 -6.83 25.47 -25.03
C ARG A 486 -8.25 24.98 -25.24
#